data_AF-A0A962HQZ3-F1
#
_entry.id   AF-A0A962HQZ3-F1
#
_cell.length_a   1.000
_cell.length_b   1.000
_cell.length_c   1.000
_cell.angle_alpha   90.00
_cell.angle_beta   90.00
_cell.angle_gamma   90.00
#
_symmetry.space_group_name_H-M   'P 1'
#
loop_
_entity.id
_entity.type
_entity.pdbx_description
1 polymer ?
#
loop_
_entity_poly.entity_id
_entity_poly.type
_entity_poly.pdbx_seq_one_letter_code
_entity_poly.pdbx_strand_id
1 'polypeptide(L)'
;APDNQWSLNATWSPSRNWNLGAVLRGVDRLNPAFDVLVPGYTELDARLSWHPSAAFEVSIAGRNLLHDSHQEYTSELLDVPLMSVQRSIFGQLSLRF
;
A
#
# COMPACT_ATOMS: atom_id res chain seq x y z
N ALA A 1 -1.64 -2.62 20.60
CA ALA A 1 -0.86 -3.21 19.48
C ALA A 1 -1.67 -4.34 18.84
N PRO A 2 -1.54 -4.64 17.53
CA PRO A 2 -2.31 -5.70 16.89
C PRO A 2 -1.79 -7.07 17.33
N ASP A 3 -2.67 -8.06 17.43
CA ASP A 3 -2.30 -9.40 17.87
C ASP A 3 -1.41 -10.10 16.83
N ASN A 4 -1.71 -9.91 15.54
CA ASN A 4 -0.90 -10.41 14.44
C ASN A 4 -0.82 -9.40 13.29
N GLN A 5 0.29 -9.46 12.57
CA GLN A 5 0.50 -8.72 11.33
C GLN A 5 1.33 -9.57 10.36
N TRP A 6 1.03 -9.47 9.08
CA TRP A 6 1.74 -10.19 8.02
C TRP A 6 1.91 -9.31 6.78
N SER A 7 2.95 -9.61 6.00
CA SER A 7 3.17 -8.98 4.70
C SER A 7 3.77 -9.96 3.70
N LEU A 8 3.35 -9.83 2.45
CA LEU A 8 3.89 -10.56 1.31
C LEU A 8 4.30 -9.54 0.25
N ASN A 9 5.59 -9.54 -0.07
CA ASN A 9 6.15 -8.71 -1.13
C ASN A 9 6.42 -9.60 -2.35
N ALA A 10 5.93 -9.17 -3.51
CA ALA A 10 6.13 -9.85 -4.77
C ALA A 10 6.63 -8.89 -5.84
N THR A 11 7.59 -9.35 -6.64
CA THR A 11 8.06 -8.65 -7.83
C THR A 11 8.06 -9.59 -9.01
N TRP A 12 7.69 -9.07 -10.18
CA TRP A 12 7.63 -9.85 -11.40
C TRP A 12 8.01 -8.99 -12.60
N SER A 13 8.95 -9.49 -13.40
CA SER A 13 9.39 -8.86 -14.64
C SER A 13 9.08 -9.79 -15.81
N PRO A 14 7.86 -9.77 -16.37
CA PRO A 14 7.46 -10.68 -17.45
C PRO A 14 8.27 -10.51 -18.74
N SER A 15 8.87 -9.34 -18.92
CA SER A 15 9.82 -9.06 -19.98
C SER A 15 10.80 -7.99 -19.50
N ARG A 16 11.83 -7.69 -20.31
CA ARG A 16 12.86 -6.70 -19.95
C ARG A 16 12.31 -5.27 -19.75
N ASN A 17 11.15 -4.97 -20.31
CA ASN A 17 10.60 -3.62 -20.35
C ASN A 17 9.45 -3.43 -19.37
N TRP A 18 9.00 -4.48 -18.69
CA TRP A 18 7.85 -4.45 -17.79
C TRP A 18 8.27 -4.92 -16.40
N ASN A 19 7.89 -4.16 -15.38
CA ASN A 19 8.05 -4.55 -13.98
C ASN A 19 6.75 -4.35 -13.23
N LEU A 20 6.36 -5.37 -12.48
CA LEU A 20 5.24 -5.35 -11.56
C LEU A 20 5.80 -5.57 -10.14
N GLY A 21 5.44 -4.68 -9.22
CA GLY A 21 5.65 -4.86 -7.79
C GLY A 21 4.32 -4.86 -7.07
N ALA A 22 4.18 -5.71 -6.06
CA ALA A 22 2.99 -5.78 -5.22
C ALA A 22 3.37 -6.06 -3.77
N VAL A 23 2.66 -5.41 -2.84
CA VAL A 23 2.76 -5.60 -1.41
C VAL A 23 1.37 -5.86 -0.87
N LEU A 24 1.12 -7.08 -0.42
CA LEU A 24 -0.09 -7.45 0.30
C LEU A 24 0.23 -7.45 1.79
N ARG A 25 -0.54 -6.71 2.58
CA ARG A 25 -0.37 -6.65 4.04
C ARG A 25 -1.68 -6.91 4.74
N GLY A 26 -1.64 -7.58 5.88
CA GLY A 26 -2.79 -7.76 6.75
C GLY A 26 -2.43 -7.46 8.19
N VAL A 27 -3.36 -6.80 8.88
CA VAL A 27 -3.26 -6.44 10.29
C VAL A 27 -4.53 -6.91 10.97
N ASP A 28 -4.39 -7.69 12.04
CA ASP A 28 -5.54 -8.10 12.84
C ASP A 28 -6.14 -6.92 13.60
N ARG A 29 -7.35 -7.12 14.13
CA ARG A 29 -8.02 -6.12 14.94
C ARG A 29 -7.10 -5.63 16.06
N LEU A 30 -7.19 -4.35 16.37
CA LEU A 30 -6.52 -3.82 17.55
C LEU A 30 -7.38 -4.10 18.78
N ASN A 31 -6.76 -4.66 19.83
CA ASN A 31 -7.41 -4.80 21.12
C ASN A 31 -7.73 -3.38 21.65
N PRO A 32 -8.97 -3.08 22.11
CA PRO A 32 -9.38 -1.73 22.41
C PRO A 32 -8.61 -1.22 23.62
N ALA A 33 -7.59 -0.40 23.38
CA ALA A 33 -6.88 0.29 24.45
C ALA A 33 -7.75 1.39 25.10
N PHE A 34 -8.84 1.81 24.43
CA PHE A 34 -9.71 2.92 24.85
C PHE A 34 -11.17 2.80 24.34
N ASP A 35 -11.78 1.60 24.36
CA ASP A 35 -13.13 1.32 23.80
C ASP A 35 -13.32 1.59 22.29
N VAL A 36 -12.25 1.90 21.58
CA VAL A 36 -12.24 2.06 20.12
C VAL A 36 -11.84 0.74 19.48
N LEU A 37 -12.80 0.09 18.81
CA LEU A 37 -12.55 -1.09 18.00
C LEU A 37 -12.07 -0.68 16.61
N VAL A 38 -10.80 -0.94 16.30
CA VAL A 38 -10.30 -0.86 14.91
C VAL A 38 -10.38 -2.25 14.29
N PRO A 39 -11.19 -2.45 13.25
CA PRO A 39 -11.30 -3.75 12.60
C PRO A 39 -9.97 -4.14 11.94
N GLY A 40 -9.67 -5.44 11.94
CA GLY A 40 -8.56 -5.94 11.14
C GLY A 40 -8.82 -5.70 9.65
N TYR A 41 -7.76 -5.49 8.90
CA TYR A 41 -7.83 -5.16 7.48
C TYR A 41 -6.74 -5.87 6.69
N THR A 42 -6.98 -6.01 5.39
CA THR A 42 -5.99 -6.47 4.42
C THR A 42 -5.95 -5.46 3.29
N GLU A 43 -4.75 -5.05 2.89
CA GLU A 43 -4.55 -4.07 1.84
C GLU A 43 -3.49 -4.49 0.83
N LEU A 44 -3.67 -4.01 -0.39
CA LEU A 44 -2.77 -4.23 -1.51
C LEU A 44 -2.25 -2.89 -2.02
N ASP A 45 -0.93 -2.76 -2.06
CA ASP A 45 -0.24 -1.72 -2.83
C ASP A 45 0.41 -2.38 -4.05
N ALA A 46 0.29 -1.78 -5.23
CA ALA A 46 0.85 -2.34 -6.46
C ALA A 46 1.40 -1.24 -7.38
N ARG A 47 2.46 -1.55 -8.13
CA ARG A 47 3.04 -0.66 -9.14
C ARG A 47 3.37 -1.45 -10.39
N LEU A 48 2.93 -0.94 -11.53
CA LEU A 48 3.30 -1.41 -12.85
C LEU A 48 4.13 -0.33 -13.54
N SER A 49 5.31 -0.68 -14.03
CA SER A 49 6.15 0.21 -14.84
C SER A 49 6.51 -0.42 -16.17
N TRP A 50 6.52 0.44 -17.19
CA TRP A 50 6.88 0.14 -18.56
C TRP A 50 8.03 1.04 -19.00
N HIS A 51 9.04 0.44 -19.62
CA HIS A 51 10.25 1.09 -20.10
C HIS A 51 10.33 0.94 -21.62
N PRO A 52 9.76 1.88 -22.41
CA PRO A 52 9.83 1.80 -23.87
C PRO A 52 11.27 1.91 -24.39
N SER A 53 12.12 2.60 -23.64
CA SER A 53 13.55 2.75 -23.90
C SER A 53 14.31 2.86 -22.57
N ALA A 54 15.64 2.85 -22.62
CA ALA A 54 16.47 3.06 -21.43
C ALA A 54 16.32 4.48 -20.82
N ALA A 55 15.84 5.45 -21.61
CA ALA A 55 15.71 6.85 -21.24
C ALA A 55 14.30 7.22 -20.74
N PHE A 56 13.30 6.35 -20.88
CA PHE A 56 11.91 6.69 -20.60
C PHE A 56 11.19 5.59 -19.81
N GLU A 57 10.45 5.97 -18.78
CA GLU A 57 9.57 5.11 -17.98
C GLU A 57 8.18 5.72 -17.85
N VAL A 58 7.16 4.89 -18.03
CA VAL A 58 5.76 5.16 -17.69
C VAL A 58 5.37 4.23 -16.56
N SER A 59 4.74 4.74 -15.52
CA SER A 59 4.32 3.91 -14.39
C SER A 59 2.97 4.33 -13.84
N ILE A 60 2.25 3.34 -13.33
CA ILE A 60 1.05 3.51 -12.53
C ILE A 60 1.25 2.78 -11.21
N ALA A 61 0.96 3.46 -10.11
CA ALA A 61 1.02 2.89 -8.76
C ALA A 61 -0.32 3.11 -8.07
N GLY A 62 -0.80 2.09 -7.37
CA GLY A 62 -1.98 2.12 -6.55
C GLY A 62 -1.64 1.76 -5.11
N ARG A 63 -2.30 2.42 -4.16
CA ARG A 63 -2.17 2.13 -2.73
C ARG A 63 -3.55 1.94 -2.10
N ASN A 64 -3.63 1.04 -1.14
CA ASN A 64 -4.86 0.65 -0.45
C ASN A 64 -5.95 0.24 -1.45
N LEU A 65 -5.61 -0.72 -2.32
CA LEU A 65 -6.45 -1.08 -3.46
C LEU A 65 -7.63 -1.98 -3.10
N LEU A 66 -7.66 -2.60 -1.92
CA LEU A 66 -8.68 -3.60 -1.59
C LEU A 66 -9.94 -3.00 -0.98
N HIS A 67 -9.81 -1.89 -0.24
CA HIS A 67 -10.96 -1.15 0.28
C HIS A 67 -11.05 0.24 -0.37
N ASP A 68 -12.23 0.86 -0.29
CA ASP A 68 -12.39 2.27 -0.69
C ASP A 68 -11.84 3.20 0.41
N SER A 69 -12.06 2.81 1.67
CA SER A 69 -11.38 3.36 2.84
C SER A 69 -11.38 2.36 4.00
N HIS A 70 -10.40 2.45 4.89
CA HIS A 70 -10.34 1.70 6.14
C HIS A 70 -9.71 2.53 7.26
N GLN A 71 -10.01 2.18 8.51
CA GLN A 71 -9.42 2.84 9.67
C GLN A 71 -8.04 2.24 9.96
N GLU A 72 -7.03 3.09 10.01
CA GLU A 72 -5.71 2.74 10.53
C GLU A 72 -5.45 3.51 11.83
N TYR A 73 -4.80 2.83 12.78
CA TYR A 73 -4.33 3.44 14.02
C TYR A 73 -2.84 3.80 13.86
N THR A 74 -2.46 5.05 14.15
CA THR A 74 -1.06 5.48 14.21
C THR A 74 -0.72 5.93 15.63
N SER A 75 0.26 5.25 16.26
CA SER A 75 0.91 5.42 17.58
C SER A 75 0.28 6.30 18.68
N GLU A 76 0.19 5.73 19.90
CA GLU A 76 -0.19 6.36 21.19
C GLU A 76 0.76 7.48 21.69
N LEU A 77 1.94 7.65 21.12
CA LEU A 77 2.97 8.61 21.59
C LEU A 77 2.68 10.08 21.22
N LEU A 78 1.79 10.28 20.26
CA LEU A 78 1.27 11.57 19.85
C LEU A 78 -0.24 11.33 19.80
N ASP A 79 -1.04 12.19 20.42
CA ASP A 79 -2.50 12.09 20.51
C ASP A 79 -3.13 12.26 19.11
N VAL A 80 -2.94 11.26 18.23
CA VAL A 80 -3.33 11.30 16.82
C VAL A 80 -4.63 10.50 16.66
N PRO A 81 -5.67 11.09 16.05
CA PRO A 81 -6.95 10.42 15.87
C PRO A 81 -6.86 9.20 14.96
N LEU A 82 -7.86 8.31 15.08
CA LEU A 82 -8.15 7.30 14.06
C LEU A 82 -8.18 7.95 12.68
N MET A 83 -7.28 7.55 11.79
CA MET A 83 -7.25 8.08 10.44
C MET A 83 -7.88 7.08 9.49
N SER A 84 -8.85 7.56 8.71
CA SER A 84 -9.37 6.82 7.58
C SER A 84 -8.42 7.01 6.41
N VAL A 85 -7.83 5.92 5.94
CA VAL A 85 -6.95 5.93 4.78
C VAL A 85 -7.77 5.50 3.57
N GLN A 86 -7.64 6.26 2.48
CA GLN A 86 -8.38 6.01 1.24
C GLN A 86 -7.52 5.30 0.20
N ARG A 87 -8.20 4.68 -0.77
CA ARG A 87 -7.59 4.22 -2.01
C ARG A 87 -6.98 5.39 -2.78
N SER A 88 -5.80 5.18 -3.35
CA SER A 88 -5.16 6.17 -4.21
C SER A 88 -4.49 5.53 -5.43
N ILE A 89 -4.44 6.28 -6.54
CA ILE A 89 -3.79 5.89 -7.79
C ILE A 89 -2.94 7.08 -8.27
N PHE A 90 -1.71 6.79 -8.66
CA PHE A 90 -0.72 7.76 -9.13
C PHE A 90 -0.13 7.31 -10.46
N GLY A 91 -0.03 8.24 -11.40
CA GLY A 91 0.75 8.07 -12.63
C GLY A 91 2.06 8.84 -12.55
N GLN A 92 3.13 8.27 -13.09
CA GLN A 92 4.42 8.95 -13.17
C GLN A 92 5.08 8.67 -14.53
N LEU A 93 5.61 9.74 -15.13
CA LEU A 93 6.48 9.71 -16.29
C LEU A 93 7.89 10.09 -15.84
N SER A 94 8.91 9.39 -16.34
CA SER A 94 10.30 9.68 -15.99
C SER A 94 11.19 9.64 -17.22
N LEU A 95 12.03 10.65 -17.36
CA LEU A 95 13.00 10.83 -18.43
C LEU A 95 14.40 10.89 -17.84
N ARG A 96 15.35 10.18 -18.44
CA ARG A 96 16.77 10.18 -18.05
C ARG A 96 17.59 10.69 -19.24
N PHE A 97 18.50 11.63 -18.98
CA PHE A 97 19.37 12.29 -19.97
C PHE A 97 20.83 12.06 -19.61
#